data_AF-A0AAV2R3N1-F1
#
_entry.id   AF-A0AAV2R3N1-F1
#
_cell.length_a   1.000
_cell.length_b   1.000
_cell.length_c   1.000
_cell.angle_alpha   90.00
_cell.angle_beta   90.00
_cell.angle_gamma   90.00
#
_symmetry.space_group_name_H-M   'P 1'
#
loop_
_entity.id
_entity.type
_entity.pdbx_description
1 polymer ?
#
loop_
_entity_poly.entity_id
_entity_poly.type
_entity_poly.pdbx_seq_one_letter_code
_entity_poly.pdbx_strand_id
1 'polypeptide(L)'
;ETKLDFAKEKLSLVYEESMSKHRSMDDPSHPECPGRIQEIWATLTEFGIVKRAVKVNPRRATYQELEYVHHPAHLEVMKNLNKMDDTALLHLESRYNSIYLNKFSNECALLAAGCLLE
;
A
#
# COMPACT_ATOMS: atom_id res chain seq x y z
N GLU A 1 -24.54 15.17 24.44
CA GLU A 1 -23.79 15.05 23.17
C GLU A 1 -22.30 15.23 23.43
N THR A 2 -21.48 14.33 22.87
CA THR A 2 -20.02 14.47 22.91
C THR A 2 -19.60 15.50 21.88
N LYS A 3 -18.97 16.60 22.30
CA LYS A 3 -18.46 17.64 21.40
C LYS A 3 -17.21 17.14 20.67
N LEU A 4 -17.35 16.74 19.42
CA LEU A 4 -16.26 16.24 18.56
C LEU A 4 -15.57 17.36 17.76
N ASP A 5 -15.89 18.62 18.07
CA ASP A 5 -15.46 19.80 17.32
C ASP A 5 -13.96 20.07 17.49
N PHE A 6 -13.38 19.68 18.64
CA PHE A 6 -11.98 19.89 18.97
C PHE A 6 -11.40 18.66 19.68
N ALA A 7 -10.62 17.87 18.95
CA ALA A 7 -9.78 16.84 19.56
C ALA A 7 -8.49 17.50 20.06
N LYS A 8 -8.12 17.21 21.32
CA LYS A 8 -6.85 17.67 21.91
C LYS A 8 -5.65 17.20 21.08
N GLU A 9 -5.73 15.96 20.60
CA GLU A 9 -4.77 15.35 19.69
C GLU A 9 -5.36 15.33 18.28
N LYS A 10 -4.55 15.70 17.27
CA LYS A 10 -5.00 15.67 15.88
C LYS A 10 -4.73 14.28 15.28
N LEU A 11 -5.72 13.75 14.57
CA LEU A 11 -5.57 12.53 13.76
C LEU A 11 -4.72 12.86 12.53
N SER A 12 -3.60 12.17 12.36
CA SER A 12 -2.86 12.14 11.10
C SER A 12 -3.46 11.09 10.17
N LEU A 13 -3.57 11.41 8.88
CA LEU A 13 -4.11 10.51 7.87
C LEU A 13 -3.26 10.59 6.61
N VAL A 14 -2.87 9.41 6.10
CA VAL A 14 -2.14 9.24 4.85
C VAL A 14 -2.90 8.28 3.95
N TYR A 15 -3.00 8.63 2.67
CA TYR A 15 -3.60 7.81 1.63
C TYR A 15 -2.95 8.18 0.31
N GLU A 16 -2.63 7.17 -0.49
CA GLU A 16 -2.03 7.35 -1.80
C GLU A 16 -2.76 6.46 -2.80
N GLU A 17 -3.46 7.09 -3.74
CA GLU A 17 -4.31 6.40 -4.71
C GLU A 17 -3.50 5.43 -5.57
N SER A 18 -2.23 5.74 -5.87
CA SER A 18 -1.40 4.85 -6.69
C SER A 18 -1.12 3.48 -6.06
N MET A 19 -1.36 3.29 -4.75
CA MET A 19 -1.35 1.96 -4.12
C MET A 19 -2.42 1.01 -4.68
N SER A 20 -3.48 1.55 -5.32
CA SER A 20 -4.52 0.79 -6.03
C SER A 20 -4.01 0.03 -7.27
N LYS A 21 -2.75 0.26 -7.67
CA LYS A 21 -2.14 -0.44 -8.80
C LYS A 21 -1.69 -1.85 -8.45
N HIS A 22 -1.51 -2.18 -7.17
CA HIS A 22 -1.38 -3.57 -6.72
C HIS A 22 -2.75 -4.23 -6.73
N ARG A 23 -2.91 -5.23 -7.59
CA ARG A 23 -4.13 -6.03 -7.77
C ARG A 23 -3.79 -7.37 -8.41
N SER A 24 -4.61 -8.37 -8.11
CA SER A 24 -4.53 -9.67 -8.77
C SER A 24 -4.80 -9.49 -10.28
N MET A 25 -3.97 -10.14 -11.10
CA MET A 25 -4.12 -10.15 -12.56
C MET A 25 -5.05 -11.27 -13.03
N ASP A 26 -5.12 -12.37 -12.27
CA ASP A 26 -5.82 -13.60 -12.64
C ASP A 26 -7.17 -13.77 -11.93
N ASP A 27 -7.35 -13.12 -10.77
CA ASP A 27 -8.56 -13.22 -9.97
C ASP A 27 -9.14 -11.84 -9.63
N PRO A 28 -10.09 -11.34 -10.44
CA PRO A 28 -10.80 -10.09 -10.17
C PRO A 28 -11.63 -10.12 -8.87
N SER A 29 -11.93 -11.31 -8.35
CA SER A 29 -12.71 -11.51 -7.10
C SER A 29 -11.83 -11.73 -5.88
N HIS A 30 -10.51 -11.58 -6.02
CA HIS A 30 -9.57 -11.78 -4.93
C HIS A 30 -9.93 -10.86 -3.74
N PRO A 31 -9.97 -11.39 -2.50
CA PRO A 31 -10.43 -10.62 -1.34
C PRO A 31 -9.52 -9.44 -1.00
N GLU A 32 -8.24 -9.53 -1.34
CA GLU A 32 -7.30 -8.41 -1.30
C GLU A 32 -7.33 -7.71 -2.66
N CYS A 33 -7.96 -6.53 -2.73
CA CYS A 33 -8.19 -5.77 -3.95
C CYS A 33 -8.13 -4.25 -3.70
N PRO A 34 -7.94 -3.42 -4.74
CA PRO A 34 -7.85 -1.97 -4.62
C PRO A 34 -9.04 -1.30 -3.93
N GLY A 35 -10.24 -1.88 -4.10
CA GLY A 35 -11.47 -1.38 -3.50
C GLY A 35 -11.36 -1.23 -1.97
N ARG A 36 -10.56 -2.06 -1.30
CA ARG A 36 -10.38 -2.00 0.16
C ARG A 36 -9.95 -0.62 0.65
N ILE A 37 -8.89 -0.05 0.04
CA ILE A 37 -8.37 1.26 0.46
C ILE A 37 -9.21 2.41 -0.11
N GLN A 38 -9.81 2.22 -1.28
CA GLN A 38 -10.67 3.21 -1.93
C GLN A 38 -11.95 3.43 -1.12
N GLU A 39 -12.62 2.36 -0.69
CA GLU A 39 -13.85 2.44 0.12
C GLU A 39 -13.59 3.00 1.51
N ILE A 40 -12.45 2.65 2.14
CA ILE A 40 -12.05 3.27 3.41
C ILE A 40 -11.89 4.78 3.23
N TRP A 41 -11.15 5.22 2.22
CA TRP A 41 -10.93 6.65 1.96
C TRP A 41 -12.24 7.39 1.63
N ALA A 42 -13.09 6.80 0.80
CA ALA A 42 -14.40 7.34 0.44
C ALA A 42 -15.29 7.51 1.68
N THR A 43 -15.38 6.47 2.52
CA THR A 43 -16.12 6.51 3.77
C THR A 43 -15.58 7.59 4.71
N LEU A 44 -14.26 7.63 4.95
CA LEU A 44 -13.67 8.67 5.80
C LEU A 44 -13.91 10.09 5.24
N THR A 45 -14.00 10.24 3.93
CA THR A 45 -14.34 11.50 3.27
C THR A 45 -15.80 11.87 3.48
N GLU A 46 -16.73 10.94 3.25
CA GLU A 46 -18.17 11.12 3.42
C GLU A 46 -18.53 11.56 4.85
N PHE A 47 -17.93 10.93 5.86
CA PHE A 47 -18.12 11.27 7.27
C PHE A 47 -17.31 12.51 7.72
N GLY A 48 -16.66 13.22 6.79
CA GLY A 48 -15.92 14.46 7.06
C GLY A 48 -14.66 14.27 7.92
N ILE A 49 -14.15 13.05 8.07
CA ILE A 49 -12.93 12.75 8.84
C ILE A 49 -11.72 13.28 8.10
N VAL A 50 -11.62 13.05 6.78
CA VAL A 50 -10.52 13.53 5.94
C VAL A 50 -10.35 15.06 6.02
N LYS A 51 -11.46 15.80 6.17
CA LYS A 51 -11.44 17.27 6.29
C LYS A 51 -10.88 17.75 7.64
N ARG A 52 -11.05 16.96 8.70
CA ARG A 52 -10.62 17.30 10.07
C ARG A 52 -9.24 16.76 10.43
N ALA A 53 -8.77 15.74 9.72
CA ALA A 53 -7.46 15.12 9.92
C ALA A 53 -6.32 16.00 9.37
N VAL A 54 -5.13 15.83 9.94
CA VAL A 54 -3.88 16.34 9.39
C VAL A 54 -3.46 15.39 8.27
N LYS A 55 -3.40 15.90 7.04
CA LYS A 55 -2.94 15.10 5.90
C LYS A 55 -1.42 15.01 5.93
N VAL A 56 -0.93 13.78 5.90
CA VAL A 56 0.49 13.47 5.81
C VAL A 56 0.82 13.17 4.35
N ASN A 57 1.95 13.67 3.88
CA ASN A 57 2.37 13.43 2.51
C ASN A 57 2.90 11.99 2.39
N PRO A 58 2.40 11.19 1.45
CA PRO A 58 2.92 9.85 1.24
C PRO A 58 4.36 9.94 0.71
N ARG A 59 5.20 9.01 1.14
CA ARG A 59 6.53 8.81 0.58
C ARG A 59 6.81 7.34 0.34
N ARG A 60 7.85 7.08 -0.45
CA ARG A 60 8.41 5.73 -0.58
C ARG A 60 9.38 5.47 0.57
N ALA A 61 9.33 4.27 1.12
CA ALA A 61 10.45 3.74 1.89
C ALA A 61 11.67 3.59 0.98
N THR A 62 12.85 3.80 1.54
CA THR A 62 14.12 3.51 0.90
C THR A 62 14.46 2.03 1.10
N TYR A 63 15.27 1.45 0.21
CA TYR A 63 15.73 0.07 0.41
C TYR A 63 16.61 -0.07 1.66
N GLN A 64 17.33 0.98 2.04
CA GLN A 64 18.09 1.01 3.30
C GLN A 64 17.18 0.89 4.53
N GLU A 65 16.00 1.54 4.52
CA GLU A 65 14.99 1.37 5.57
C GLU A 65 14.43 -0.05 5.59
N LEU A 66 14.27 -0.69 4.43
CA LEU A 66 13.77 -2.07 4.35
C LEU A 66 14.80 -3.12 4.77
N GLU A 67 16.10 -2.87 4.57
CA GLU A 67 17.20 -3.76 4.96
C GLU A 67 17.28 -4.00 6.48
N TYR A 68 16.65 -3.17 7.30
CA TYR A 68 16.55 -3.41 8.74
C TYR A 68 15.75 -4.67 9.09
N VAL A 69 14.85 -5.12 8.22
CA VAL A 69 13.95 -6.27 8.48
C VAL A 69 13.89 -7.29 7.34
N HIS A 70 14.41 -6.95 6.16
CA HIS A 70 14.42 -7.84 4.99
C HIS A 70 15.85 -8.16 4.54
N HIS A 71 16.07 -9.41 4.12
CA HIS A 71 17.34 -9.82 3.55
C HIS A 71 17.55 -9.16 2.16
N PRO A 72 18.76 -8.68 1.82
CA PRO A 72 19.02 -7.99 0.54
C PRO A 72 18.62 -8.80 -0.70
N ALA A 73 18.81 -10.12 -0.67
CA ALA A 73 18.39 -11.00 -1.76
C ALA A 73 16.88 -10.97 -2.06
N HIS A 74 16.04 -10.79 -1.04
CA HIS A 74 14.59 -10.66 -1.21
C HIS A 74 14.25 -9.30 -1.84
N LEU A 75 14.87 -8.22 -1.36
CA LEU A 75 14.67 -6.87 -1.88
C LEU A 75 15.07 -6.75 -3.35
N GLU A 76 16.15 -7.41 -3.76
CA GLU A 76 16.58 -7.41 -5.16
C GLU A 76 15.56 -8.11 -6.08
N VAL A 77 14.92 -9.18 -5.62
CA VAL A 77 13.83 -9.82 -6.37
C VAL A 77 12.64 -8.86 -6.51
N MET A 78 12.20 -8.25 -5.40
CA MET A 78 11.03 -7.37 -5.40
C MET A 78 11.26 -6.10 -6.23
N LYS A 79 12.46 -5.54 -6.19
CA LYS A 79 12.86 -4.37 -6.99
C LYS A 79 12.73 -4.58 -8.49
N ASN A 80 12.86 -5.81 -8.97
CA ASN A 80 12.86 -6.14 -10.40
C ASN A 80 11.49 -6.59 -10.94
N LEU A 81 10.43 -6.62 -10.13
CA LEU A 81 9.09 -7.04 -10.57
C LEU A 81 8.58 -6.26 -11.77
N ASN A 82 8.85 -4.95 -11.85
CA ASN A 82 8.40 -4.10 -12.96
C ASN A 82 9.05 -4.42 -14.31
N LYS A 83 10.14 -5.18 -14.31
CA LYS A 83 10.86 -5.64 -15.52
C LYS A 83 10.46 -7.05 -15.95
N MET A 84 9.75 -7.79 -15.10
CA MET A 84 9.30 -9.14 -15.40
C MET A 84 8.05 -9.12 -16.28
N ASP A 85 7.96 -10.08 -17.21
CA ASP A 85 6.71 -10.34 -17.91
C ASP A 85 5.71 -11.09 -17.02
N ASP A 86 4.47 -11.19 -17.50
CA ASP A 86 3.38 -11.74 -16.70
C ASP A 86 3.60 -13.23 -16.41
N THR A 87 4.26 -13.98 -17.30
CA THR A 87 4.59 -15.39 -17.07
C THR A 87 5.63 -15.54 -15.96
N ALA A 88 6.67 -14.72 -15.96
CA ALA A 88 7.71 -14.72 -14.92
C ALA A 88 7.15 -14.30 -13.56
N LEU A 89 6.21 -13.35 -13.53
CA LEU A 89 5.50 -12.94 -12.30
C LEU A 89 4.70 -14.11 -11.72
N LEU A 90 3.89 -14.80 -12.51
CA LEU A 90 3.12 -15.96 -12.04
C LEU A 90 4.01 -17.09 -11.52
N HIS A 91 5.14 -17.37 -12.20
CA HIS A 91 6.10 -18.34 -11.69
C HIS A 91 6.71 -17.89 -10.36
N LEU A 92 7.03 -16.61 -10.20
CA LEU A 92 7.55 -16.08 -8.94
C LEU A 92 6.52 -16.16 -7.81
N GLU A 93 5.26 -15.81 -8.08
CA GLU A 93 4.14 -15.92 -7.15
C GLU A 93 4.00 -17.33 -6.60
N SER A 94 4.07 -18.34 -7.47
CA SER A 94 3.94 -19.75 -7.10
C SER A 94 4.99 -20.25 -6.09
N ARG A 95 6.09 -19.50 -5.91
CA ARG A 95 7.15 -19.81 -4.93
C ARG A 95 6.81 -19.37 -3.51
N TYR A 96 5.75 -18.58 -3.33
CA TYR A 96 5.30 -18.06 -2.05
C TYR A 96 3.88 -18.55 -1.76
N ASN A 97 3.51 -18.57 -0.49
CA ASN A 97 2.18 -19.00 -0.09
C ASN A 97 1.19 -17.84 -0.13
N SER A 98 0.12 -17.98 -0.92
CA SER A 98 -1.03 -17.06 -0.96
C SER A 98 -0.65 -15.60 -1.20
N ILE A 99 0.19 -15.33 -2.19
CA ILE A 99 0.44 -13.98 -2.69
C ILE A 99 0.05 -13.89 -4.16
N TYR A 100 -0.23 -12.68 -4.61
CA TYR A 100 -0.21 -12.33 -6.02
C TYR A 100 0.79 -11.18 -6.22
N LEU A 101 1.34 -11.06 -7.42
CA LEU A 101 2.28 -10.02 -7.78
C LEU A 101 1.84 -9.38 -9.09
N ASN A 102 2.31 -8.16 -9.29
CA ASN A 102 2.21 -7.47 -10.55
C ASN A 102 3.35 -6.45 -10.64
N LYS A 103 3.48 -5.81 -11.80
CA LYS A 103 4.56 -4.84 -12.09
C LYS A 103 4.60 -3.64 -11.14
N PHE A 104 3.52 -3.36 -10.41
CA PHE A 104 3.40 -2.24 -9.47
C PHE A 104 3.53 -2.66 -8.00
N SER A 105 3.61 -3.96 -7.70
CA SER A 105 3.54 -4.46 -6.33
C SER A 105 4.67 -3.93 -5.46
N ASN A 106 5.89 -3.87 -5.99
CA ASN A 106 7.01 -3.27 -5.28
C ASN A 106 6.82 -1.77 -5.02
N GLU A 107 6.37 -1.00 -6.01
CA GLU A 107 6.10 0.44 -5.82
C GLU A 107 5.02 0.69 -4.76
N CYS A 108 3.96 -0.11 -4.77
CA CYS A 108 2.87 -0.01 -3.78
C CYS A 108 3.36 -0.41 -2.38
N ALA A 109 4.21 -1.44 -2.27
CA ALA A 109 4.81 -1.85 -1.00
C ALA A 109 5.75 -0.77 -0.43
N LEU A 110 6.56 -0.13 -1.28
CA LEU A 110 7.41 1.00 -0.88
C LEU A 110 6.59 2.18 -0.37
N LEU A 111 5.46 2.50 -1.03
CA LEU A 111 4.53 3.52 -0.55
C LEU A 111 3.90 3.13 0.77
N ALA A 112 3.38 1.90 0.90
CA ALA A 112 2.76 1.44 2.14
C ALA A 112 3.72 1.51 3.33
N ALA A 113 4.97 1.05 3.16
CA ALA A 113 5.99 1.14 4.19
C ALA A 113 6.40 2.59 4.49
N GLY A 114 6.59 3.42 3.45
CA GLY A 114 7.00 4.81 3.63
C GLY A 114 5.92 5.66 4.30
N CYS A 115 4.64 5.44 3.97
CA CYS A 115 3.49 6.08 4.63
C CYS A 115 3.41 5.76 6.13
N LEU A 116 3.86 4.58 6.56
CA LEU A 116 3.88 4.22 7.98
C LEU A 116 4.98 4.97 8.77
N LEU A 117 6.05 5.37 8.09
CA LEU A 117 7.21 6.01 8.70
C LEU A 117 7.06 7.55 8.85
N GLU A 118 5.93 8.10 8.42
CA GLU A 118 5.58 9.53 8.55
C GLU A 118 4.58 9.75 9.69
#